data_AF-A0A7S3MSY3-F1
#
_entry.id   AF-A0A7S3MSY3-F1
#
_cell.length_a   1.000
_cell.length_b   1.000
_cell.length_c   1.000
_cell.angle_alpha   90.00
_cell.angle_beta   90.00
_cell.angle_gamma   90.00
#
_symmetry.space_group_name_H-M   'P 1'
#
loop_
_entity.id
_entity.type
_entity.pdbx_description
1 polymer ?
#
loop_
_entity_poly.entity_id
_entity_poly.type
_entity_poly.pdbx_seq_one_letter_code
_entity_poly.pdbx_strand_id
1 'polypeptide(L)'
;MRIVRLIRSQENIKIILDTLVNIIPQITNFIALMFLLLFIYAALGINVFSGVVLQEYVTAKNNFQNISVAIMYLFRCSTGEDWNKIMHELAIVNLEGECIDDQ
;
A
#
# COMPACT_ATOMS: atom_id res chain seq x y z
N MET A 1 18.06 -0.84 -22.63
CA MET A 1 19.46 -1.35 -22.62
C MET A 1 20.55 -0.31 -22.96
N ARG A 2 20.30 0.76 -23.73
CA ARG A 2 21.31 1.81 -24.01
C ARG A 2 21.72 2.61 -22.76
N ILE A 3 20.77 2.96 -21.90
CA ILE A 3 20.99 3.67 -20.63
C ILE A 3 21.86 2.87 -19.64
N VAL A 4 21.68 1.55 -19.56
CA VAL A 4 22.45 0.66 -18.67
C VAL A 4 23.94 0.64 -19.05
N ARG A 5 24.28 0.80 -20.34
CA ARG A 5 25.68 0.91 -20.80
C ARG A 5 26.33 2.23 -20.38
N LEU A 6 25.57 3.33 -20.38
CA LEU A 6 26.06 4.66 -19.96
C LEU A 6 26.33 4.70 -18.46
N ILE A 7 25.42 4.13 -17.66
CA ILE A 7 25.54 3.93 -16.21
C ILE A 7 26.77 3.06 -15.88
N ARG A 8 27.05 2.05 -16.71
CA ARG A 8 28.24 1.19 -16.60
C ARG A 8 29.54 1.84 -17.13
N SER A 9 29.50 3.04 -17.66
CA SER A 9 30.71 3.74 -18.10
C SER A 9 31.34 4.57 -16.98
N GLN A 10 30.58 4.96 -15.96
CA GLN A 10 31.04 5.82 -14.86
C GLN A 10 31.27 4.99 -13.60
N GLU A 11 32.51 4.96 -13.10
CA GLU A 11 32.93 4.15 -11.95
C GLU A 11 32.19 4.52 -10.65
N ASN A 12 31.97 5.81 -10.41
CA ASN A 12 31.22 6.31 -9.25
C ASN A 12 29.77 5.81 -9.19
N ILE A 13 29.10 5.70 -10.35
CA ILE A 13 27.70 5.25 -10.42
C ILE A 13 27.61 3.73 -10.14
N LYS A 14 28.62 2.96 -10.56
CA LYS A 14 28.70 1.53 -10.25
C LYS A 14 28.81 1.28 -8.76
N ILE A 15 29.66 2.03 -8.05
CA ILE A 15 29.85 1.88 -6.60
C ILE A 15 28.52 2.08 -5.86
N ILE A 16 27.73 3.09 -6.24
CA ILE A 16 26.41 3.34 -5.65
C ILE A 16 25.45 2.19 -5.96
N LEU A 17 25.40 1.71 -7.21
CA LEU A 17 24.50 0.61 -7.59
C LEU A 17 24.88 -0.72 -6.93
N ASP A 18 26.18 -1.04 -6.85
CA ASP A 18 26.67 -2.22 -6.15
C ASP A 18 26.34 -2.14 -4.65
N THR A 19 26.46 -0.95 -4.05
CA THR A 19 26.04 -0.71 -2.67
C THR A 19 24.54 -0.98 -2.50
N LEU A 20 23.70 -0.47 -3.41
CA LEU A 20 22.25 -0.73 -3.37
C LEU A 20 21.93 -2.23 -3.47
N VAL A 21 22.57 -2.94 -4.41
CA VAL A 21 22.35 -4.39 -4.61
C VAL A 21 22.81 -5.19 -3.39
N ASN A 22 23.92 -4.81 -2.76
CA ASN A 22 24.43 -5.45 -1.55
C ASN A 22 23.52 -5.28 -0.34
N ILE A 23 22.69 -4.22 -0.32
CA ILE A 23 21.77 -3.93 0.79
C ILE A 23 20.42 -4.66 0.61
N ILE A 24 19.99 -5.01 -0.62
CA ILE A 24 18.74 -5.76 -0.88
C ILE A 24 18.55 -7.01 0.00
N PRO A 25 19.52 -7.93 0.12
CA PRO A 25 19.35 -9.13 0.95
C PRO A 25 19.18 -8.78 2.44
N GLN A 26 19.78 -7.68 2.91
CA GLN A 26 19.63 -7.21 4.29
C GLN A 26 18.23 -6.65 4.55
N ILE A 27 17.67 -5.91 3.57
CA ILE A 27 16.32 -5.32 3.67
C ILE A 27 15.23 -6.39 3.52
N THR A 28 15.52 -7.56 2.95
CA THR A 28 14.52 -8.61 2.66
C THR A 28 13.75 -9.04 3.92
N ASN A 29 14.44 -9.21 5.06
CA ASN A 29 13.79 -9.56 6.33
C ASN A 29 12.83 -8.46 6.81
N PHE A 30 13.21 -7.20 6.63
CA PHE A 30 12.38 -6.05 6.98
C PHE A 30 11.14 -5.99 6.08
N ILE A 31 11.28 -6.21 4.77
CA ILE A 31 10.16 -6.28 3.83
C ILE A 31 9.20 -7.41 4.19
N ALA A 32 9.72 -8.58 4.56
CA ALA A 32 8.88 -9.72 4.96
C ALA A 32 8.05 -9.39 6.22
N LEU A 33 8.67 -8.77 7.22
CA LEU A 33 7.96 -8.31 8.42
C LEU A 33 6.93 -7.23 8.09
N MET A 34 7.28 -6.27 7.24
CA MET A 34 6.35 -5.22 6.80
C MET A 34 5.18 -5.82 6.03
N PHE A 35 5.41 -6.80 5.15
CA PHE A 35 4.35 -7.48 4.42
C PHE A 35 3.41 -8.25 5.37
N LEU A 36 3.96 -8.93 6.39
CA LEU A 36 3.16 -9.59 7.42
C LEU A 36 2.29 -8.57 8.19
N LEU A 37 2.86 -7.42 8.55
CA LEU A 37 2.12 -6.33 9.19
C LEU A 37 0.95 -5.87 8.29
N LEU A 38 1.22 -5.56 7.02
CA LEU A 38 0.20 -5.17 6.05
C LEU A 38 -0.89 -6.25 5.89
N PHE A 39 -0.52 -7.53 5.93
CA PHE A 39 -1.47 -8.64 5.86
C PHE A 39 -2.41 -8.68 7.07
N ILE A 40 -1.88 -8.52 8.29
CA ILE A 40 -2.68 -8.48 9.52
C ILE A 40 -3.64 -7.28 9.49
N TYR A 41 -3.15 -6.10 9.12
CA TYR A 41 -3.98 -4.90 9.01
C TYR A 41 -5.01 -4.99 7.89
N ALA A 42 -4.71 -5.67 6.78
CA ALA A 42 -5.68 -5.89 5.71
C ALA A 42 -6.82 -6.80 6.17
N ALA A 43 -6.52 -7.89 6.86
CA ALA A 43 -7.53 -8.78 7.43
C ALA A 43 -8.39 -8.05 8.48
N LEU A 44 -7.78 -7.27 9.37
CA LEU A 44 -8.51 -6.45 10.34
C LEU A 44 -9.40 -5.41 9.63
N GLY A 45 -8.85 -4.71 8.64
CA GLY A 45 -9.56 -3.69 7.89
C GLY A 45 -10.77 -4.22 7.13
N ILE A 46 -10.72 -5.43 6.56
CA ILE A 46 -11.90 -6.07 5.97
C ILE A 46 -12.99 -6.30 7.03
N ASN A 47 -12.63 -6.81 8.20
CA ASN A 47 -13.61 -7.09 9.25
C ASN A 47 -14.31 -5.81 9.77
N VAL A 48 -13.66 -4.65 9.69
CA VAL A 48 -14.20 -3.38 10.20
C VAL A 48 -14.85 -2.54 9.09
N PHE A 49 -14.28 -2.52 7.89
CA PHE A 49 -14.59 -1.55 6.83
C PHE A 49 -15.06 -2.18 5.51
N SER A 50 -15.30 -3.50 5.43
CA SER A 50 -15.76 -4.15 4.19
C SER A 50 -17.15 -3.68 3.75
N GLY A 51 -18.02 -3.25 4.67
CA GLY A 51 -19.37 -2.78 4.33
C GLY A 51 -19.47 -1.31 3.89
N VAL A 52 -18.36 -0.56 3.92
CA VAL A 52 -18.34 0.86 3.55
C VAL A 52 -18.58 1.01 2.05
N VAL A 53 -19.51 1.87 1.65
CA VAL A 53 -19.74 2.18 0.23
C VAL A 53 -18.61 3.02 -0.35
N LEU A 54 -18.53 3.02 -1.68
CA LEU A 54 -17.54 3.80 -2.39
C LEU A 54 -17.91 5.28 -2.40
N GLN A 55 -16.97 6.15 -2.03
CA GLN A 55 -17.08 7.61 -1.96
C GLN A 55 -16.02 8.27 -2.87
N GLU A 56 -15.61 9.51 -2.56
CA GLU A 56 -14.65 10.29 -3.35
C GLU A 56 -13.23 9.69 -3.27
N TYR A 57 -12.77 9.29 -2.07
CA TYR A 57 -11.43 8.75 -1.84
C TYR A 57 -11.42 7.22 -1.58
N VAL A 58 -12.47 6.69 -0.94
CA VAL A 58 -12.78 5.26 -0.80
C VAL A 58 -13.35 4.77 -2.12
N THR A 59 -12.46 4.40 -3.04
CA THR A 59 -12.84 3.98 -4.40
C THR A 59 -12.72 2.46 -4.56
N ALA A 60 -13.10 1.92 -5.72
CA ALA A 60 -12.92 0.50 -6.06
C ALA A 60 -11.45 0.01 -5.93
N LYS A 61 -10.46 0.92 -5.91
CA LYS A 61 -9.04 0.60 -5.74
C LYS A 61 -8.48 0.92 -4.35
N ASN A 62 -9.25 1.61 -3.52
CA ASN A 62 -8.85 2.13 -2.21
C ASN A 62 -9.94 1.77 -1.19
N ASN A 63 -10.13 0.48 -0.93
CA ASN A 63 -11.15 -0.01 -0.01
C ASN A 63 -10.68 -1.28 0.71
N PHE A 64 -11.53 -1.74 1.62
CA PHE A 64 -11.34 -2.96 2.41
C PHE A 64 -12.34 -4.07 2.04
N GLN A 65 -12.87 -4.10 0.82
CA GLN A 65 -13.82 -5.13 0.38
C GLN A 65 -13.12 -6.42 -0.07
N ASN A 66 -11.83 -6.34 -0.46
CA ASN A 66 -11.04 -7.48 -0.94
C ASN A 66 -9.63 -7.44 -0.34
N ILE A 67 -9.09 -8.59 0.05
CA ILE A 67 -7.76 -8.68 0.69
C ILE A 67 -6.64 -8.13 -0.20
N SER A 68 -6.64 -8.43 -1.50
CA SER A 68 -5.61 -7.92 -2.41
C SER A 68 -5.70 -6.39 -2.57
N VAL A 69 -6.92 -5.84 -2.62
CA VAL A 69 -7.14 -4.40 -2.72
C VAL A 69 -6.76 -3.70 -1.41
N ALA A 70 -7.11 -4.29 -0.26
CA ALA A 70 -6.76 -3.79 1.06
C ALA A 70 -5.23 -3.77 1.28
N ILE A 71 -4.50 -4.81 0.86
CA ILE A 71 -3.03 -4.84 0.92
C ILE A 71 -2.44 -3.75 0.02
N MET A 72 -2.94 -3.58 -1.20
CA MET A 72 -2.45 -2.55 -2.13
C MET A 72 -2.73 -1.14 -1.58
N TYR A 73 -3.91 -0.94 -1.00
CA TYR A 73 -4.29 0.30 -0.33
C TYR A 73 -3.37 0.60 0.86
N LEU A 74 -3.16 -0.36 1.77
CA LEU A 74 -2.29 -0.18 2.94
C LEU A 74 -0.82 0.05 2.53
N PHE A 75 -0.37 -0.54 1.43
CA PHE A 75 0.94 -0.24 0.86
C PHE A 75 1.05 1.24 0.43
N ARG A 76 0.04 1.78 -0.25
CA ARG A 76 -0.01 3.22 -0.60
C ARG A 76 -0.02 4.10 0.64
N CYS A 77 -0.82 3.73 1.66
CA CYS A 77 -0.82 4.43 2.95
C CYS A 77 0.55 4.41 3.63
N SER A 78 1.30 3.30 3.56
CA SER A 78 2.64 3.20 4.14
C SER A 78 3.67 4.13 3.47
N THR A 79 3.41 4.53 2.22
CA THR A 79 4.19 5.55 1.50
C THR A 79 3.70 6.98 1.73
N GLY A 80 2.63 7.16 2.51
CA GLY A 80 2.05 8.46 2.85
C GLY A 80 1.10 9.03 1.81
N GLU A 81 0.65 8.25 0.83
CA GLU A 81 -0.24 8.70 -0.23
C GLU A 81 -1.71 8.72 0.25
N ASP A 82 -2.32 9.91 0.30
CA ASP A 82 -3.77 10.17 0.51
C ASP A 82 -4.45 9.46 1.71
N TRP A 83 -3.67 8.86 2.62
CA TRP A 83 -4.16 8.08 3.76
C TRP A 83 -5.08 8.89 4.67
N ASN A 84 -4.80 10.19 4.81
CA ASN A 84 -5.54 11.10 5.67
C ASN A 84 -6.96 11.32 5.15
N LYS A 85 -7.14 11.44 3.82
CA LYS A 85 -8.45 11.66 3.21
C LYS A 85 -9.34 10.43 3.37
N ILE A 86 -8.77 9.27 3.11
CA ILE A 86 -9.46 7.98 3.27
C ILE A 86 -9.79 7.71 4.74
N MET A 87 -8.89 8.05 5.66
CA MET A 87 -9.17 7.94 7.11
C MET A 87 -10.39 8.78 7.52
N HIS A 88 -10.51 10.00 6.99
CA HIS A 88 -11.66 10.85 7.28
C HIS A 88 -12.96 10.28 6.71
N GLU A 89 -12.96 9.76 5.48
CA GLU A 89 -14.14 9.11 4.89
C GLU A 89 -14.55 7.84 5.64
N LEU A 90 -13.58 7.00 6.04
CA LEU A 90 -13.85 5.79 6.84
C LEU A 90 -14.36 6.10 8.26
N ALA A 91 -14.14 7.32 8.77
CA ALA A 91 -14.58 7.75 10.09
C ALA A 91 -15.99 8.35 10.11
N ILE A 92 -16.65 8.51 8.95
CA ILE A 92 -18.00 9.08 8.88
C ILE A 92 -19.01 8.03 9.36
N VAL A 93 -19.66 8.31 10.49
CA VAL A 93 -20.65 7.42 11.14
C VAL A 93 -22.11 7.81 10.82
N ASN A 94 -22.36 8.87 10.04
CA ASN A 94 -23.71 9.42 9.86
C ASN A 94 -24.57 8.65 8.84
N LEU A 95 -25.17 7.56 9.34
CA LEU A 95 -26.52 6.97 9.23
C LEU A 95 -27.58 7.44 8.19
N GLU A 96 -27.26 7.90 6.99
CA GLU A 96 -28.28 7.96 5.91
C GLU A 96 -27.73 7.44 4.56
N GLY A 97 -27.80 6.12 4.36
CA GLY A 97 -27.84 5.52 3.01
C GLY A 97 -26.55 5.01 2.35
N GLU A 98 -25.48 4.76 3.11
CA GLU A 98 -24.15 4.49 2.54
C GLU A 98 -23.42 3.26 3.13
N CYS A 99 -24.15 2.23 3.55
CA CYS A 99 -23.57 0.88 3.73
C CYS A 99 -24.10 -0.03 2.61
N ILE A 100 -23.29 -0.98 2.15
CA ILE A 100 -23.77 -2.01 1.23
C ILE A 100 -24.76 -2.87 2.02
N ASP A 101 -26.02 -2.88 1.60
CA ASP A 101 -27.02 -3.78 2.18
C ASP A 101 -26.55 -5.23 1.95
N ASP A 102 -26.41 -5.98 3.04
CA ASP A 102 -26.11 -7.41 2.98
C ASP A 102 -27.25 -8.12 2.22
N GLN A 103 -26.94 -8.75 1.08
CA GLN A 103 -27.82 -9.71 0.42
C GLN A 103 -27.85 -11.05 1.15
#